data_AF-A0AAD6YLR1-F1
#
_entry.id   AF-A0AAD6YLR1-F1
#
_cell.length_a   1.000
_cell.length_b   1.000
_cell.length_c   1.000
_cell.angle_alpha   90.00
_cell.angle_beta   90.00
_cell.angle_gamma   90.00
#
_symmetry.space_group_name_H-M   'P 1'
#
loop_
_entity.id
_entity.type
_entity.pdbx_description
1 polymer ?
#
loop_
_entity_poly.entity_id
_entity_poly.type
_entity_poly.pdbx_seq_one_letter_code
_entity_poly.pdbx_strand_id
1 'polypeptide(L)'
;MSQVPPPWFQAWDQNSFQPLVAKVDTLAARMENGHRATGHQFPFAIVPFRDGSDPTAAPHALPALHTTDDIRQLTEAQSTQYCTNYGIVQQGDLVNRRRLIARHIGYARAL
;
A
#
# COMPACT_ATOMS: atom_id res chain seq x y z
N MET A 1 9.37 42.02 -4.09
CA MET A 1 8.53 41.94 -2.88
C MET A 1 8.17 40.49 -2.66
N SER A 2 8.76 39.81 -1.68
CA SER A 2 8.41 38.44 -1.33
C SER A 2 7.12 38.45 -0.50
N GLN A 3 6.06 37.85 -1.02
CA GLN A 3 4.77 37.76 -0.33
C GLN A 3 4.93 36.86 0.90
N VAL A 4 4.75 37.42 2.10
CA VAL A 4 4.70 36.64 3.33
C VAL A 4 3.32 35.98 3.40
N PRO A 5 3.24 34.63 3.52
CA PRO A 5 1.95 33.95 3.58
C PRO A 5 1.16 34.38 4.83
N PRO A 6 -0.19 34.45 4.75
CA PRO A 6 -1.04 34.84 5.88
C PRO A 6 -0.84 33.96 7.12
N PRO A 7 -1.08 34.47 8.34
CA PRO A 7 -0.93 33.68 9.58
C PRO A 7 -1.75 32.39 9.61
N TRP A 8 -2.95 32.39 9.01
CA TRP A 8 -3.78 31.19 8.90
C TRP A 8 -3.17 30.12 7.99
N PHE A 9 -2.35 30.51 7.01
CA PHE A 9 -1.65 29.59 6.11
C PHE A 9 -0.44 28.95 6.80
N GLN A 10 0.20 29.66 7.73
CA GLN A 10 1.32 29.13 8.53
C GLN A 10 0.83 28.14 9.59
N ALA A 11 -0.39 28.32 10.12
CA ALA A 11 -1.05 27.35 10.98
C ALA A 11 -1.46 26.06 10.23
N TRP A 12 -1.46 26.10 8.90
CA TRP A 12 -1.79 24.99 8.02
C TRP A 12 -0.48 24.37 7.51
N ASP A 13 0.18 23.58 8.35
CA ASP A 13 1.50 23.04 8.04
C ASP A 13 1.47 21.85 7.07
N GLN A 14 2.63 21.49 6.52
CA GLN A 14 2.77 20.34 5.62
C GLN A 14 2.38 19.02 6.30
N ASN A 15 2.57 18.88 7.61
CA ASN A 15 2.23 17.66 8.37
C ASN A 15 0.72 17.42 8.40
N SER A 16 -0.09 18.47 8.25
CA SER A 16 -1.55 18.39 8.19
C SER A 16 -2.07 17.74 6.90
N PHE A 17 -1.29 17.79 5.81
CA PHE A 17 -1.68 17.20 4.51
C PHE A 17 -1.09 15.81 4.25
N GLN A 18 0.05 15.47 4.85
CA GLN A 18 0.73 14.18 4.58
C GLN A 18 -0.20 12.96 4.77
N PRO A 19 -1.00 12.87 5.85
CA PRO A 19 -1.92 11.74 6.02
C PRO A 19 -3.04 11.69 4.97
N LEU A 20 -3.42 12.84 4.41
CA LEU A 20 -4.42 12.91 3.35
C LEU A 20 -3.83 12.48 2.01
N VAL A 21 -2.64 12.97 1.67
CA VAL A 21 -1.90 12.61 0.46
C VAL A 21 -1.64 11.10 0.44
N ALA A 22 -1.10 10.54 1.53
CA ALA A 22 -0.85 9.11 1.63
C ALA A 22 -2.12 8.25 1.42
N LYS A 23 -3.29 8.71 1.90
CA LYS A 23 -4.56 8.03 1.67
C LYS A 23 -4.99 8.10 0.20
N VAL A 24 -4.82 9.26 -0.44
CA VAL A 24 -5.13 9.44 -1.86
C VAL A 24 -4.23 8.56 -2.72
N ASP A 25 -2.92 8.52 -2.45
CA ASP A 25 -1.97 7.69 -3.17
C ASP A 25 -2.29 6.20 -3.01
N THR A 26 -2.60 5.78 -1.78
CA THR A 26 -3.03 4.39 -1.50
C THR A 26 -4.29 4.04 -2.29
N LEU A 27 -5.29 4.94 -2.32
CA LEU A 27 -6.54 4.70 -3.04
C LEU A 27 -6.30 4.63 -4.55
N ALA A 28 -5.51 5.56 -5.11
CA ALA A 28 -5.16 5.59 -6.53
C ALA A 28 -4.44 4.30 -6.94
N ALA A 29 -3.43 3.86 -6.18
CA ALA A 29 -2.69 2.63 -6.44
C ALA A 29 -3.61 1.39 -6.42
N ARG A 30 -4.53 1.31 -5.44
CA ARG A 30 -5.51 0.20 -5.38
C ARG A 30 -6.47 0.19 -6.56
N MET A 31 -6.96 1.36 -6.97
CA MET A 31 -7.87 1.48 -8.12
C MET A 31 -7.15 1.08 -9.41
N GLU A 32 -5.91 1.53 -9.58
CA GLU A 32 -5.08 1.14 -10.71
C GLU A 32 -4.86 -0.37 -10.75
N ASN A 33 -4.48 -0.98 -9.63
CA ASN A 33 -4.30 -2.43 -9.52
C ASN A 33 -5.58 -3.21 -9.85
N GLY A 34 -6.75 -2.70 -9.47
CA GLY A 34 -8.04 -3.29 -9.81
C GLY A 34 -8.27 -3.43 -11.33
N HIS A 35 -7.68 -2.55 -12.15
CA HIS A 35 -7.74 -2.63 -13.61
C HIS A 35 -6.66 -3.51 -14.25
N ARG A 36 -5.61 -3.87 -13.50
CA ARG A 36 -4.41 -4.55 -14.01
C ARG A 36 -4.50 -6.09 -14.00
N ALA A 37 -5.70 -6.65 -13.76
CA ALA A 37 -5.97 -8.08 -13.72
C ALA A 37 -4.94 -8.86 -12.89
N THR A 38 -4.01 -9.59 -13.50
CA THR A 38 -2.98 -10.42 -12.82
C THR A 38 -1.65 -9.72 -12.58
N GLY A 39 -1.45 -8.52 -13.14
CA GLY A 39 -0.19 -7.79 -13.06
C GLY A 39 0.86 -8.18 -14.11
N HIS A 40 0.66 -9.23 -14.92
CA HIS A 40 1.68 -9.66 -15.89
C HIS A 40 1.83 -8.73 -17.10
N GLN A 41 0.73 -8.19 -17.62
CA GLN A 41 0.76 -7.24 -18.75
C GLN A 41 1.05 -5.82 -18.29
N PHE A 42 0.49 -5.44 -17.14
CA PHE A 42 0.70 -4.15 -16.49
C PHE A 42 0.96 -4.41 -15.00
N PRO A 43 2.21 -4.29 -14.53
CA PRO A 43 2.59 -4.57 -13.15
C PRO A 43 1.73 -3.80 -12.15
N PHE A 44 1.34 -4.38 -11.03
CA PHE A 44 0.68 -3.65 -9.95
C PHE A 44 1.56 -2.51 -9.43
N ALA A 45 0.93 -1.37 -9.18
CA ALA A 45 1.48 -0.28 -8.40
C ALA A 45 1.69 -0.70 -6.95
N ILE A 46 2.77 -0.19 -6.34
CA ILE A 46 3.06 -0.42 -4.93
C ILE A 46 2.03 0.34 -4.10
N VAL A 47 1.36 -0.37 -3.20
CA VAL A 47 0.42 0.22 -2.25
C VAL A 47 1.17 0.49 -0.94
N PRO A 48 1.28 1.76 -0.50
CA PRO A 48 1.95 2.10 0.75
C PRO A 48 1.29 1.45 1.97
N PHE A 49 2.05 1.35 3.07
CA PHE A 49 1.51 0.95 4.36
C PHE A 49 0.60 2.02 4.97
N ARG A 50 -0.06 1.67 6.09
CA ARG A 50 -1.02 2.56 6.76
C ARG A 50 -0.40 3.89 7.22
N ASP A 51 0.90 3.89 7.52
CA ASP A 51 1.68 5.07 7.87
C ASP A 51 2.20 5.85 6.64
N GLY A 52 1.89 5.38 5.43
CA GLY A 52 2.36 5.95 4.17
C GLY A 52 3.74 5.47 3.72
N SER A 53 4.43 4.61 4.49
CA SER A 53 5.75 4.11 4.12
C SER A 53 5.68 3.10 2.98
N ASP A 54 6.74 3.07 2.16
CA ASP A 54 6.89 2.10 1.06
C ASP A 54 7.28 0.72 1.63
N PRO A 55 6.52 -0.35 1.33
CA PRO A 55 6.85 -1.70 1.78
C PRO A 55 8.20 -2.22 1.29
N THR A 56 8.66 -1.77 0.13
CA THR A 56 9.86 -2.25 -0.55
C THR A 56 11.13 -1.48 -0.15
N ALA A 57 10.95 -0.26 0.36
CA ALA A 57 12.04 0.55 0.86
C ALA A 57 12.45 0.14 2.28
N ALA A 58 13.65 0.56 2.70
CA ALA A 58 14.04 0.51 4.10
C ALA A 58 13.06 1.36 4.94
N PRO A 59 12.69 0.93 6.16
CA PRO A 59 13.28 -0.17 6.94
C PRO A 59 12.66 -1.56 6.70
N HIS A 60 11.60 -1.67 5.89
CA HIS A 60 10.81 -2.90 5.77
C HIS A 60 11.42 -3.91 4.79
N ALA A 61 11.90 -3.41 3.64
CA ALA A 61 12.57 -4.19 2.59
C ALA A 61 11.81 -5.46 2.17
N LEU A 62 10.47 -5.38 2.08
CA LEU A 62 9.63 -6.48 1.64
C LEU A 62 9.64 -6.64 0.11
N PRO A 63 9.40 -7.85 -0.42
CA PRO A 63 9.36 -8.08 -1.85
C PRO A 63 8.21 -7.32 -2.51
N ALA A 64 8.48 -6.61 -3.60
CA ALA A 64 7.47 -5.88 -4.34
C ALA A 64 6.36 -6.81 -4.88
N LEU A 65 5.10 -6.38 -4.78
CA LEU A 65 3.93 -7.15 -5.21
C LEU A 65 3.44 -6.62 -6.55
N HIS A 66 4.16 -6.92 -7.63
CA HIS A 66 3.84 -6.46 -8.98
C HIS A 66 2.86 -7.37 -9.71
N THR A 67 2.71 -8.61 -9.26
CA THR A 67 1.87 -9.62 -9.89
C THR A 67 1.15 -10.46 -8.84
N THR A 68 0.14 -11.21 -9.27
CA THR A 68 -0.47 -12.22 -8.40
C THR A 68 0.50 -13.31 -7.99
N ASP A 69 1.52 -13.59 -8.81
CA ASP A 69 2.52 -14.61 -8.51
C ASP A 69 3.46 -14.16 -7.39
N ASP A 70 3.83 -12.88 -7.34
CA ASP A 70 4.61 -12.32 -6.23
C ASP A 70 3.87 -12.55 -4.89
N ILE A 71 2.55 -12.36 -4.89
CA ILE A 71 1.70 -12.61 -3.71
C ILE A 71 1.67 -14.10 -3.36
N ARG A 72 1.59 -15.00 -4.36
CA ARG A 72 1.62 -16.45 -4.15
C ARG A 72 2.97 -16.96 -3.66
N GLN A 73 4.05 -16.25 -3.95
CA GLN A 73 5.41 -16.60 -3.53
C GLN A 73 5.79 -16.04 -2.17
N LEU A 74 4.97 -15.16 -1.57
CA LEU A 74 5.21 -14.63 -0.23
C LEU A 74 5.37 -15.73 0.81
N THR A 75 6.46 -15.69 1.57
CA THR A 75 6.67 -16.58 2.72
C THR A 75 5.70 -16.27 3.86
N GLU A 76 5.64 -17.15 4.86
CA GLU A 76 4.84 -16.88 6.08
C GLU A 76 5.27 -15.61 6.80
N ALA A 77 6.58 -15.39 6.93
CA ALA A 77 7.11 -14.19 7.57
C ALA A 77 6.73 -12.92 6.80
N GLN A 78 6.95 -12.89 5.49
CA GLN A 78 6.64 -11.73 4.65
C GLN A 78 5.13 -11.45 4.61
N SER A 79 4.29 -12.47 4.47
CA SER A 79 2.83 -12.30 4.47
C SER A 79 2.32 -11.77 5.81
N THR A 80 2.89 -12.24 6.93
CA THR A 80 2.57 -11.73 8.27
C THR A 80 2.98 -10.25 8.39
N GLN A 81 4.18 -9.89 7.94
CA GLN A 81 4.67 -8.51 8.00
C GLN A 81 3.83 -7.56 7.15
N TYR A 82 3.46 -7.97 5.93
CA TYR A 82 2.51 -7.24 5.09
C TYR A 82 1.17 -7.03 5.79
N CYS A 83 0.56 -8.11 6.32
CA CYS A 83 -0.71 -8.01 7.01
C CYS A 83 -0.64 -7.08 8.23
N THR A 84 0.43 -7.16 9.03
CA THR A 84 0.62 -6.31 10.21
C THR A 84 0.71 -4.83 9.82
N ASN A 85 1.55 -4.47 8.86
CA ASN A 85 1.75 -3.09 8.44
C ASN A 85 0.54 -2.51 7.67
N TYR A 86 -0.25 -3.36 7.00
CA TYR A 86 -1.55 -2.98 6.44
C TYR A 86 -2.68 -2.90 7.47
N GLY A 87 -2.45 -3.33 8.72
CA GLY A 87 -3.45 -3.34 9.79
C GLY A 87 -4.51 -4.44 9.65
N ILE A 88 -4.17 -5.56 9.04
CA ILE A 88 -5.03 -6.73 8.85
C ILE A 88 -4.96 -7.62 10.10
N VAL A 89 -6.05 -7.64 10.87
CA VAL A 89 -6.10 -8.26 12.21
C VAL A 89 -6.35 -9.78 12.16
N GLN A 90 -7.24 -10.25 11.29
CA GLN A 90 -7.62 -11.67 11.19
C GLN A 90 -6.86 -12.36 10.05
N GLN A 91 -5.58 -12.62 10.27
CA GLN A 91 -4.66 -13.08 9.25
C GLN A 91 -4.90 -14.53 8.81
N GLY A 92 -5.24 -15.43 9.74
CA GLY A 92 -5.47 -16.84 9.46
C GLY A 92 -4.20 -17.56 8.98
N ASP A 93 -4.38 -18.59 8.15
CA ASP A 93 -3.27 -19.31 7.51
C ASP A 93 -2.60 -18.51 6.38
N LEU A 94 -1.53 -19.06 5.81
CA LEU A 94 -0.78 -18.42 4.72
C LEU A 94 -1.65 -18.10 3.50
N VAL A 95 -2.57 -18.99 3.15
CA VAL A 95 -3.45 -18.81 1.99
C VAL A 95 -4.40 -17.64 2.23
N ASN A 96 -4.98 -17.56 3.42
CA ASN A 96 -5.86 -16.47 3.82
C ASN A 96 -5.09 -15.14 3.91
N ARG A 97 -3.88 -15.11 4.47
CA ARG A 97 -3.02 -13.90 4.48
C ARG A 97 -2.78 -13.38 3.08
N ARG A 98 -2.35 -14.24 2.15
CA ARG A 98 -2.12 -13.86 0.75
C ARG A 98 -3.39 -13.30 0.10
N ARG A 99 -4.53 -13.95 0.32
CA ARG A 99 -5.84 -13.46 -0.18
C ARG A 99 -6.21 -12.09 0.39
N LEU A 100 -5.98 -11.88 1.69
CA LEU A 100 -6.24 -10.61 2.35
C LEU A 100 -5.32 -9.50 1.83
N ILE A 101 -4.04 -9.80 1.60
CA ILE A 101 -3.08 -8.89 0.97
C ILE A 101 -3.54 -8.52 -0.44
N ALA A 102 -3.87 -9.50 -1.28
CA ALA A 102 -4.39 -9.27 -2.63
C ALA A 102 -5.58 -8.30 -2.62
N ARG A 103 -6.57 -8.58 -1.77
CA ARG A 103 -7.75 -7.71 -1.63
C ARG A 103 -7.37 -6.31 -1.16
N HIS A 104 -6.43 -6.21 -0.23
CA HIS A 104 -5.97 -4.93 0.30
C HIS A 104 -5.28 -4.08 -0.78
N ILE A 105 -4.49 -4.68 -1.66
CA ILE A 105 -3.78 -3.95 -2.72
C ILE A 105 -4.64 -3.67 -3.96
N GLY A 106 -5.93 -4.03 -3.95
CA GLY A 106 -6.88 -3.74 -5.04
C GLY A 106 -7.23 -4.94 -5.93
N TYR A 107 -6.68 -6.14 -5.68
CA TYR A 107 -6.99 -7.35 -6.43
C TYR A 107 -8.10 -8.17 -5.76
N ALA A 108 -9.31 -8.13 -6.31
CA ALA A 108 -10.50 -8.74 -5.71
C ALA A 108 -10.78 -10.19 -6.13
N ARG A 109 -10.07 -10.74 -7.13
CA ARG A 109 -10.30 -12.11 -7.61
C ARG A 109 -9.58 -13.12 -6.71
N ALA A 110 -10.08 -14.36 -6.70
CA ALA A 110 -9.48 -15.43 -5.91
C ALA A 110 -8.03 -15.68 -6.36
N LEU A 111 -7.13 -15.81 -5.38
CA LEU A 111 -5.72 -16.16 -5.59
C LEU A 111 -5.51 -17.66 -5.68
#